data_AF-A0A841FRS7-F1
#
_entry.id   AF-A0A841FRS7-F1
#
_cell.length_a   1.000
_cell.length_b   1.000
_cell.length_c   1.000
_cell.angle_alpha   90.00
_cell.angle_beta   90.00
_cell.angle_gamma   90.00
#
_symmetry.space_group_name_H-M   'P 1'
#
loop_
_entity.id
_entity.type
_entity.pdbx_description
1 polymer ?
#
loop_
_entity_poly.entity_id
_entity_poly.type
_entity_poly.pdbx_seq_one_letter_code
_entity_poly.pdbx_strand_id
1 'polypeptide(L)'
;MTPSIAVAALQILIGLAFVSIPWVRARYGPRAQAAAEAELTRQGVRPEILGENKLRFDHGGHETIVPVTVALVMGACAALNIAGASIATPANWIFQTLVLLGNAAILYSNLTAVKGVETAFAKKGGELAAIDVKAFLTAAENAFPKWVFSILQNIRHVIAFGGSIAILIITAVA
;
A
#
# COMPACT_ATOMS: atom_id res chain seq x y z
N MET A 1 19.50 -15.40 19.77
CA MET A 1 19.43 -14.93 18.37
C MET A 1 20.24 -13.65 18.29
N THR A 2 21.28 -13.57 17.45
CA THR A 2 22.08 -12.34 17.35
C THR A 2 21.19 -11.18 16.87
N PRO A 3 21.42 -9.93 17.32
CA PRO A 3 20.61 -8.76 16.93
C PRO A 3 20.39 -8.65 15.42
N SER A 4 21.41 -9.04 14.63
CA SER A 4 21.41 -9.04 13.16
C SER A 4 20.37 -9.97 12.54
N ILE A 5 20.12 -11.15 13.13
CA ILE A 5 19.10 -12.10 12.63
C ILE A 5 17.69 -11.56 12.91
N ALA A 6 17.48 -10.95 14.08
CA ALA A 6 16.20 -10.35 14.42
C ALA A 6 15.84 -9.19 13.48
N VAL A 7 16.81 -8.31 13.21
CA VAL A 7 16.66 -7.22 12.23
C VAL A 7 16.34 -7.77 10.84
N ALA A 8 17.08 -8.77 10.36
CA ALA A 8 16.85 -9.37 9.05
C ALA A 8 15.45 -9.99 8.93
N ALA A 9 14.98 -10.69 9.97
CA ALA A 9 13.63 -11.27 9.98
C ALA A 9 12.54 -10.18 9.89
N LEU A 10 12.70 -9.08 10.63
CA LEU A 10 11.77 -7.94 10.57
C LEU A 10 11.79 -7.27 9.19
N GLN A 11 12.95 -7.12 8.56
CA GLN A 11 13.06 -6.56 7.20
C GLN A 11 12.33 -7.42 6.18
N ILE A 12 12.48 -8.74 6.24
CA ILE A 12 11.74 -9.66 5.38
C ILE A 12 10.23 -9.54 5.62
N LEU A 13 9.78 -9.47 6.88
CA LEU A 13 8.36 -9.29 7.21
C LEU A 13 7.81 -7.97 6.64
N ILE A 14 8.56 -6.88 6.72
CA ILE A 14 8.20 -5.60 6.10
C ILE A 14 8.10 -5.76 4.58
N GLY A 15 9.09 -6.40 3.94
CA GLY A 15 9.06 -6.67 2.50
C GLY A 15 7.82 -7.45 2.08
N LEU A 16 7.48 -8.53 2.81
CA LEU A 16 6.27 -9.32 2.60
C LEU A 16 4.99 -8.49 2.78
N ALA A 17 4.96 -7.63 3.79
CA ALA A 17 3.85 -6.71 4.00
C ALA A 17 3.69 -5.77 2.79
N PHE A 18 4.75 -5.25 2.17
CA PHE A 18 4.63 -4.41 0.98
C PHE A 18 4.10 -5.18 -0.24
N VAL A 19 4.61 -6.37 -0.54
CA VAL A 19 4.15 -7.17 -1.71
C VAL A 19 2.75 -7.77 -1.56
N SER A 20 2.20 -7.83 -0.35
CA SER A 20 0.83 -8.33 -0.16
C SER A 20 -0.24 -7.46 -0.84
N ILE A 21 -0.05 -6.13 -1.01
CA ILE A 21 -1.02 -5.29 -1.76
C ILE A 21 -1.12 -5.71 -3.22
N PRO A 22 -0.02 -5.67 -4.02
CA PRO A 22 -0.14 -5.99 -5.43
C PRO A 22 -0.65 -7.41 -5.63
N TRP A 23 -0.34 -8.34 -4.73
CA TRP A 23 -0.92 -9.68 -4.76
C TRP A 23 -2.44 -9.70 -4.55
N VAL A 24 -2.96 -9.01 -3.52
CA VAL A 24 -4.40 -8.89 -3.28
C VAL A 24 -5.10 -8.18 -4.45
N ARG A 25 -4.51 -7.09 -4.96
CA ARG A 25 -5.07 -6.35 -6.10
C ARG A 25 -5.05 -7.18 -7.38
N ALA A 26 -3.99 -7.94 -7.65
CA ALA A 26 -3.97 -8.88 -8.79
C ALA A 26 -5.08 -9.93 -8.69
N ARG A 27 -5.37 -10.41 -7.47
CA ARG A 27 -6.33 -11.48 -7.25
C ARG A 27 -7.80 -11.03 -7.26
N TYR A 28 -8.07 -9.84 -6.73
CA TYR A 28 -9.43 -9.34 -6.47
C TYR A 28 -9.78 -8.03 -7.18
N GLY A 29 -8.79 -7.32 -7.73
CA GLY A 29 -8.95 -6.05 -8.44
C GLY A 29 -9.96 -6.09 -9.59
N PRO A 30 -10.01 -7.15 -10.44
CA PRO A 30 -11.05 -7.25 -11.47
C PRO A 30 -12.48 -7.27 -10.92
N ARG A 31 -12.70 -7.88 -9.73
CA ARG A 31 -14.01 -7.87 -9.07
C ARG A 31 -14.35 -6.49 -8.52
N ALA A 32 -13.36 -5.80 -7.97
CA ALA A 32 -13.51 -4.42 -7.50
C ALA A 32 -13.80 -3.45 -8.65
N GLN A 33 -13.13 -3.62 -9.79
CA GLN A 33 -13.39 -2.86 -11.01
C GLN A 33 -14.83 -3.06 -11.49
N ALA A 34 -15.28 -4.32 -11.61
CA ALA A 34 -16.65 -4.60 -12.03
C ALA A 34 -17.71 -4.05 -11.06
N ALA A 35 -17.46 -4.09 -9.75
CA ALA A 35 -18.36 -3.51 -8.75
C ALA A 35 -18.41 -1.98 -8.84
N ALA A 36 -17.27 -1.33 -9.07
CA ALA A 36 -17.17 0.10 -9.30
C ALA A 36 -17.96 0.53 -10.55
N GLU A 37 -17.81 -0.20 -11.65
CA GLU A 37 -18.53 0.07 -12.92
C GLU A 37 -20.04 -0.15 -12.80
N ALA A 38 -20.46 -1.19 -12.07
CA ALA A 38 -21.86 -1.42 -11.75
C ALA A 38 -22.45 -0.27 -10.91
N GLU A 39 -21.69 0.24 -9.96
CA GLU A 39 -22.10 1.38 -9.13
C GLU A 39 -22.17 2.68 -9.93
N LEU A 40 -21.24 2.94 -10.85
CA LEU A 40 -21.35 4.08 -11.78
C LEU A 40 -22.63 4.00 -12.62
N THR A 41 -22.91 2.81 -13.16
CA THR A 41 -24.14 2.58 -13.94
C THR A 41 -25.39 2.84 -13.10
N ARG A 42 -25.39 2.41 -11.82
CA ARG A 42 -26.47 2.69 -10.86
C ARG A 42 -26.65 4.20 -10.60
N GLN A 43 -25.56 4.95 -10.61
CA GLN A 43 -25.56 6.41 -10.47
C GLN A 43 -25.91 7.15 -11.79
N GLY A 44 -26.12 6.43 -12.90
CA GLY A 44 -26.38 7.01 -14.21
C GLY A 44 -25.14 7.57 -14.92
N VAL A 45 -23.94 7.17 -14.47
CA VAL A 45 -22.65 7.57 -15.05
C VAL A 45 -22.10 6.44 -15.91
N ARG A 46 -21.52 6.78 -17.06
CA ARG A 46 -20.96 5.80 -17.99
C ARG A 46 -19.66 5.20 -17.44
N PRO A 47 -19.50 3.87 -17.33
CA PRO A 47 -18.27 3.24 -16.83
C PRO A 47 -17.00 3.62 -17.57
N GLU A 48 -17.09 3.94 -18.86
CA GLU A 48 -15.98 4.31 -19.75
C GLU A 48 -15.21 5.53 -19.24
N ILE A 49 -15.86 6.40 -18.46
CA ILE A 49 -15.24 7.60 -17.86
C ILE A 49 -14.03 7.24 -17.00
N LEU A 50 -14.00 6.05 -16.40
CA LEU A 50 -12.85 5.57 -15.63
C LEU A 50 -11.64 5.35 -16.53
N GLY A 51 -11.81 4.64 -17.65
CA GLY A 51 -10.76 4.35 -18.61
C GLY A 51 -10.22 5.62 -19.29
N GLU A 52 -11.12 6.52 -19.68
CA GLU A 52 -10.79 7.84 -20.24
C GLU A 52 -9.92 8.67 -19.28
N ASN A 53 -10.12 8.47 -17.96
CA ASN A 53 -9.39 9.17 -16.90
C ASN A 53 -8.25 8.37 -16.29
N LYS A 54 -7.91 7.19 -16.84
CA LYS A 54 -6.88 6.26 -16.35
C LYS A 54 -7.12 5.79 -14.91
N LEU A 55 -8.37 5.74 -14.47
CA LEU A 55 -8.79 5.21 -13.17
C LEU A 55 -9.05 3.71 -13.33
N ARG A 56 -8.26 2.89 -12.63
CA ARG A 56 -8.37 1.43 -12.70
C ARG A 56 -8.11 0.80 -11.34
N PHE A 57 -8.94 -0.17 -10.97
CA PHE A 57 -8.77 -1.00 -9.78
C PHE A 57 -8.10 -2.34 -10.09
N ASP A 58 -8.15 -2.77 -11.36
CA ASP A 58 -7.77 -4.11 -11.80
C ASP A 58 -6.28 -4.27 -12.12
N HIS A 59 -5.58 -3.26 -12.63
CA HIS A 59 -4.10 -3.18 -12.66
C HIS A 59 -3.60 -1.83 -13.22
N GLY A 60 -2.84 -1.07 -12.43
CA GLY A 60 -1.94 -0.02 -12.93
C GLY A 60 -0.48 -0.46 -12.78
N GLY A 61 0.24 -0.71 -13.88
CA GLY A 61 1.60 -1.26 -13.86
C GLY A 61 2.61 -0.47 -13.02
N HIS A 62 2.41 0.85 -12.88
CA HIS A 62 3.26 1.70 -12.05
C HIS A 62 3.03 1.53 -10.54
N GLU A 63 1.83 1.12 -10.13
CA GLU A 63 1.48 1.00 -8.71
C GLU A 63 2.14 -0.20 -8.01
N THR A 64 2.62 -1.18 -8.79
CA THR A 64 3.34 -2.36 -8.26
C THR A 64 4.84 -2.09 -8.08
N ILE A 65 5.38 -1.07 -8.76
CA ILE A 65 6.81 -0.76 -8.72
C ILE A 65 7.24 -0.39 -7.31
N VAL A 66 6.52 0.53 -6.65
CA VAL A 66 6.92 1.02 -5.32
C VAL A 66 6.95 -0.10 -4.27
N PRO A 67 5.89 -0.92 -4.10
CA PRO A 67 5.93 -2.01 -3.13
C PRO A 67 7.01 -3.06 -3.41
N VAL A 68 7.23 -3.42 -4.68
CA VAL A 68 8.27 -4.37 -5.06
C VAL A 68 9.66 -3.81 -4.78
N THR A 69 9.90 -2.54 -5.11
CA THR A 69 11.17 -1.86 -4.80
C THR A 69 11.45 -1.86 -3.30
N VAL A 70 10.47 -1.51 -2.46
CA VAL A 70 10.63 -1.57 -1.00
C VAL A 70 10.98 -2.99 -0.56
N ALA A 71 10.30 -4.01 -1.07
CA ALA A 71 10.58 -5.39 -0.72
C ALA A 71 11.99 -5.85 -1.12
N LEU A 72 12.47 -5.44 -2.30
CA LEU A 72 13.83 -5.71 -2.76
C LEU A 72 14.87 -5.02 -1.87
N VAL A 73 14.65 -3.75 -1.52
CA VAL A 73 15.53 -2.99 -0.62
C VAL A 73 15.57 -3.64 0.76
N MET A 74 14.42 -4.03 1.31
CA MET A 74 14.37 -4.74 2.59
C MET A 74 15.08 -6.09 2.54
N GLY A 75 14.95 -6.83 1.43
CA GLY A 75 15.70 -8.08 1.21
C GLY A 75 17.21 -7.86 1.16
N ALA A 76 17.67 -6.80 0.48
CA ALA A 76 19.07 -6.43 0.43
C ALA A 76 19.60 -6.03 1.82
N CYS A 77 18.85 -5.22 2.58
CA CYS A 77 19.21 -4.88 3.96
C CYS A 77 19.28 -6.14 4.85
N ALA A 78 18.35 -7.08 4.69
CA ALA A 78 18.35 -8.33 5.45
C ALA A 78 19.62 -9.15 5.16
N ALA A 79 20.00 -9.26 3.88
CA ALA A 79 21.23 -9.93 3.48
C ALA A 79 22.48 -9.27 4.07
N LEU A 80 22.54 -7.92 4.08
CA LEU A 80 23.64 -7.17 4.69
C LEU A 80 23.76 -7.43 6.20
N ASN A 81 22.62 -7.47 6.91
CA ASN A 81 22.59 -7.76 8.34
C ASN A 81 23.04 -9.20 8.64
N ILE A 82 22.61 -10.18 7.82
CA ILE A 82 23.05 -11.58 7.95
C ILE A 82 24.56 -11.72 7.68
N ALA A 83 25.07 -11.01 6.68
CA ALA A 83 26.49 -11.03 6.33
C ALA A 83 27.40 -10.28 7.33
N GLY A 84 26.83 -9.58 8.32
CA GLY A 84 27.60 -8.76 9.26
C GLY A 84 28.33 -7.60 8.58
N ALA A 85 27.79 -7.09 7.46
CA ALA A 85 28.43 -6.03 6.70
C ALA A 85 28.41 -4.70 7.49
N SER A 86 29.52 -3.96 7.49
CA SER A 86 29.63 -2.67 8.21
C SER A 86 28.63 -1.61 7.72
N ILE A 87 28.19 -1.70 6.46
CA ILE A 87 27.18 -0.82 5.87
C ILE A 87 25.74 -1.13 6.33
N ALA A 88 25.50 -2.26 7.01
CA ALA A 88 24.17 -2.66 7.43
C ALA A 88 23.53 -1.64 8.39
N THR A 89 24.29 -1.14 9.36
CA THR A 89 23.84 -0.14 10.34
C THR A 89 23.35 1.16 9.70
N PRO A 90 24.16 1.88 8.89
CA PRO A 90 23.68 3.10 8.23
C PRO A 90 22.54 2.83 7.23
N ALA A 91 22.55 1.68 6.54
CA ALA A 91 21.45 1.30 5.64
C ALA A 91 20.12 1.12 6.41
N ASN A 92 20.15 0.50 7.59
CA ASN A 92 18.97 0.35 8.44
C ASN A 92 18.40 1.73 8.82
N TRP A 93 19.24 2.66 9.29
CA TRP A 93 18.78 4.01 9.65
C TRP A 93 18.10 4.75 8.50
N ILE A 94 18.69 4.70 7.31
CA ILE A 94 18.15 5.37 6.13
C ILE A 94 16.83 4.72 5.71
N PHE A 95 16.85 3.42 5.41
CA PHE A 95 15.70 2.78 4.79
C PHE A 95 14.53 2.56 5.74
N GLN A 96 14.77 2.31 7.04
CA GLN A 96 13.68 2.21 8.00
C GLN A 96 13.00 3.56 8.23
N THR A 97 13.75 4.66 8.27
CA THR A 97 13.16 6.01 8.32
C THR A 97 12.29 6.29 7.10
N LEU A 98 12.77 5.92 5.90
CA LEU A 98 11.97 6.07 4.67
C LEU A 98 10.71 5.21 4.68
N VAL A 99 10.78 3.98 5.19
CA VAL A 99 9.60 3.12 5.35
C VAL A 99 8.59 3.73 6.32
N LEU A 100 9.04 4.30 7.45
CA LEU A 100 8.16 4.98 8.40
C LEU A 100 7.44 6.17 7.75
N LEU A 101 8.18 7.05 7.09
CA LEU A 101 7.61 8.23 6.41
C LEU A 101 6.65 7.82 5.28
N GLY A 102 7.06 6.84 4.47
CA GLY A 102 6.22 6.32 3.39
C GLY A 102 4.94 5.69 3.91
N ASN A 103 5.01 4.89 4.98
CA ASN A 103 3.84 4.25 5.58
C ASN A 103 2.91 5.27 6.27
N ALA A 104 3.45 6.35 6.83
CA ALA A 104 2.66 7.47 7.34
C ALA A 104 1.90 8.19 6.21
N ALA A 105 2.56 8.45 5.09
CA ALA A 105 1.91 9.03 3.91
C ALA A 105 0.81 8.12 3.35
N ILE A 106 1.06 6.80 3.27
CA ILE A 106 0.05 5.81 2.85
C ILE A 106 -1.15 5.82 3.80
N LEU A 107 -0.91 5.79 5.11
CA LEU A 107 -1.99 5.82 6.10
C LEU A 107 -2.83 7.09 5.95
N TYR A 108 -2.18 8.25 5.85
CA TYR A 108 -2.87 9.52 5.63
C TYR A 108 -3.70 9.52 4.33
N SER A 109 -3.13 9.01 3.23
CA SER A 109 -3.83 8.87 1.95
C SER A 109 -5.05 7.97 2.05
N ASN A 110 -4.97 6.86 2.80
CA ASN A 110 -6.11 5.95 3.01
C ASN A 110 -7.21 6.62 3.83
N LEU A 111 -6.85 7.33 4.90
CA LEU A 111 -7.80 8.04 5.77
C LEU A 111 -8.50 9.20 5.06
N THR A 112 -7.89 9.75 4.01
CA THR A 112 -8.39 10.89 3.25
C THR A 112 -8.87 10.53 1.85
N ALA A 113 -8.95 9.23 1.53
CA ALA A 113 -9.21 8.74 0.17
C ALA A 113 -10.50 9.32 -0.45
N VAL A 114 -11.62 9.29 0.28
CA VAL A 114 -12.90 9.83 -0.20
C VAL A 114 -12.76 11.32 -0.55
N LYS A 115 -12.30 12.15 0.39
CA LYS A 115 -12.12 13.60 0.17
C LYS A 115 -11.14 13.91 -0.96
N GLY A 116 -10.06 13.14 -1.05
CA GLY A 116 -9.05 13.29 -2.09
C GLY A 116 -9.62 13.00 -3.48
N VAL A 117 -10.38 11.92 -3.62
CA VAL A 117 -11.04 11.56 -4.88
C VAL A 117 -12.16 12.54 -5.23
N GLU A 118 -13.00 12.95 -4.27
CA GLU A 118 -14.01 14.01 -4.45
C GLU A 118 -13.38 15.29 -5.00
N THR A 119 -12.28 15.74 -4.38
CA THR A 119 -11.57 16.94 -4.83
C THR A 119 -11.00 16.77 -6.24
N ALA A 120 -10.43 15.61 -6.54
CA ALA A 120 -9.88 15.31 -7.86
C ALA A 120 -10.98 15.26 -8.94
N PHE A 121 -12.13 14.67 -8.63
CA PHE A 121 -13.27 14.56 -9.53
C PHE A 121 -13.93 15.92 -9.76
N ALA A 122 -14.13 16.71 -8.70
CA ALA A 122 -14.63 18.07 -8.81
C ALA A 122 -13.71 18.96 -9.66
N LYS A 123 -12.38 18.81 -9.51
CA LYS A 123 -11.40 19.55 -10.31
C LYS A 123 -11.43 19.17 -11.79
N LYS A 124 -11.68 17.89 -12.12
CA LYS A 124 -11.82 17.43 -13.50
C LYS A 124 -13.17 17.83 -14.12
N GLY A 125 -14.22 17.94 -13.32
CA GLY A 125 -15.55 18.34 -13.77
C GLY A 125 -16.28 17.26 -14.58
N GLY A 126 -17.33 17.67 -15.29
CA GLY A 126 -18.14 16.79 -16.14
C GLY A 126 -18.85 15.68 -15.35
N GLU A 127 -18.97 14.50 -15.95
CA GLU A 127 -19.60 13.32 -15.34
C GLU A 127 -18.93 12.91 -14.02
N LEU A 128 -17.61 13.13 -13.88
CA LEU A 128 -16.88 12.78 -12.65
C LEU A 128 -17.36 13.57 -11.43
N ALA A 129 -17.72 14.84 -11.61
CA ALA A 129 -18.19 15.69 -10.51
C ALA A 129 -19.59 15.29 -10.00
N ALA A 130 -20.33 14.49 -10.77
CA ALA A 130 -21.65 13.98 -10.38
C ALA A 130 -21.59 12.65 -9.62
N ILE A 131 -20.42 12.00 -9.56
CA ILE A 131 -20.25 10.70 -8.89
C ILE A 131 -20.34 10.87 -7.37
N ASP A 132 -21.18 10.07 -6.71
CA ASP A 132 -21.09 9.82 -5.27
C ASP A 132 -19.85 8.96 -5.03
N VAL A 133 -18.73 9.63 -4.75
CA VAL A 133 -17.42 9.02 -4.54
C VAL A 133 -17.43 8.04 -3.37
N LYS A 134 -18.19 8.34 -2.31
CA LYS A 134 -18.26 7.47 -1.15
C LYS A 134 -18.94 6.16 -1.51
N ALA A 135 -20.09 6.19 -2.18
CA ALA A 135 -20.79 5.00 -2.62
C ALA A 135 -19.95 4.20 -3.63
N PHE A 136 -19.31 4.91 -4.57
CA PHE A 136 -18.40 4.34 -5.57
C PHE A 136 -17.23 3.56 -4.94
N LEU A 137 -16.48 4.19 -4.02
CA LEU A 137 -15.37 3.51 -3.34
C LEU A 137 -15.86 2.37 -2.45
N THR A 138 -16.98 2.54 -1.76
CA THR A 138 -17.58 1.50 -0.91
C THR A 138 -17.98 0.26 -1.72
N ALA A 139 -18.54 0.45 -2.92
CA ALA A 139 -18.88 -0.65 -3.82
C ALA A 139 -17.64 -1.44 -4.25
N ALA A 140 -16.57 -0.73 -4.62
CA ALA A 140 -15.30 -1.34 -4.98
C ALA A 140 -14.66 -2.09 -3.80
N GLU A 141 -14.65 -1.50 -2.60
CA GLU A 141 -14.10 -2.09 -1.38
C GLU A 141 -14.86 -3.36 -0.95
N ASN A 142 -16.20 -3.34 -1.02
CA ASN A 142 -17.04 -4.48 -0.65
C ASN A 142 -16.87 -5.69 -1.59
N ALA A 143 -16.25 -5.51 -2.76
CA ALA A 143 -15.91 -6.61 -3.65
C ALA A 143 -14.67 -7.40 -3.18
N PHE A 144 -13.86 -6.83 -2.27
CA PHE A 144 -12.76 -7.56 -1.64
C PHE A 144 -13.28 -8.43 -0.49
N PRO A 145 -12.57 -9.54 -0.18
CA PRO A 145 -12.84 -10.28 1.05
C PRO A 145 -12.73 -9.37 2.29
N LYS A 146 -13.65 -9.51 3.25
CA LYS A 146 -13.70 -8.68 4.47
C LYS A 146 -12.36 -8.60 5.22
N TRP A 147 -11.59 -9.68 5.22
CA TRP A 147 -10.29 -9.76 5.90
C TRP A 147 -9.22 -8.84 5.28
N VAL A 148 -9.36 -8.43 4.02
CA VAL A 148 -8.35 -7.58 3.33
C VAL A 148 -8.23 -6.22 4.03
N PHE A 149 -9.35 -5.51 4.20
CA PHE A 149 -9.33 -4.19 4.80
C PHE A 149 -9.32 -4.24 6.34
N SER A 150 -10.06 -5.19 6.93
CA SER A 150 -10.18 -5.26 8.41
C SER A 150 -8.95 -5.86 9.10
N ILE A 151 -8.26 -6.81 8.46
CA ILE A 151 -7.19 -7.59 9.10
C ILE A 151 -5.86 -7.29 8.42
N LEU A 152 -5.76 -7.55 7.11
CA LEU A 152 -4.48 -7.45 6.40
C LEU A 152 -3.95 -6.01 6.42
N GLN A 153 -4.78 -4.99 6.18
CA GLN A 153 -4.32 -3.60 6.21
C GLN A 153 -3.76 -3.19 7.58
N ASN A 154 -4.45 -3.56 8.66
CA ASN A 154 -4.00 -3.28 10.02
C ASN A 154 -2.68 -4.00 10.34
N ILE A 155 -2.60 -5.30 10.02
CA ILE A 155 -1.36 -6.09 10.19
C ILE A 155 -0.21 -5.45 9.43
N ARG A 156 -0.44 -4.99 8.20
CA ARG A 156 0.61 -4.36 7.39
C ARG A 156 1.11 -3.06 8.01
N HIS A 157 0.23 -2.21 8.51
CA HIS A 157 0.66 -0.98 9.19
C HIS A 157 1.41 -1.29 10.50
N VAL A 158 0.97 -2.29 11.27
CA VAL A 158 1.67 -2.74 12.48
C VAL A 158 3.06 -3.28 12.14
N ILE A 159 3.19 -4.13 11.12
CA ILE A 159 4.48 -4.66 10.67
C ILE A 159 5.38 -3.54 10.16
N ALA A 160 4.87 -2.63 9.33
CA ALA A 160 5.67 -1.55 8.76
C ALA A 160 6.12 -0.55 9.83
N PHE A 161 5.23 -0.04 10.68
CA PHE A 161 5.60 0.89 11.75
C PHE A 161 6.37 0.18 12.87
N GLY A 162 5.78 -0.85 13.46
CA GLY A 162 6.35 -1.57 14.59
C GLY A 162 7.65 -2.26 14.23
N GLY A 163 7.73 -2.90 13.06
CA GLY A 163 8.97 -3.51 12.56
C GLY A 163 10.07 -2.49 12.32
N SER A 164 9.78 -1.36 11.66
CA SER A 164 10.78 -0.32 11.42
C SER A 164 11.28 0.31 12.72
N ILE A 165 10.38 0.63 13.66
CA ILE A 165 10.75 1.15 14.98
C ILE A 165 11.61 0.14 15.74
N ALA A 166 11.21 -1.14 15.76
CA ALA A 166 11.97 -2.19 16.42
C ALA A 166 13.37 -2.35 15.81
N ILE A 167 13.49 -2.34 14.49
CA ILE A 167 14.80 -2.38 13.81
C ILE A 167 15.67 -1.20 14.22
N LEU A 168 15.13 0.01 14.24
CA LEU A 168 15.87 1.21 14.63
C LEU A 168 16.35 1.14 16.08
N ILE A 169 15.48 0.71 17.00
CA ILE A 169 15.84 0.53 18.41
C ILE A 169 16.93 -0.51 18.56
N ILE A 170 16.77 -1.69 17.95
CA ILE A 170 17.76 -2.77 18.01
C ILE A 170 19.09 -2.29 17.43
N THR A 171 19.08 -1.58 16.29
CA THR A 171 20.27 -1.05 15.64
C THR A 171 20.95 0.05 16.47
N ALA A 172 20.20 0.81 17.27
CA ALA A 172 20.73 1.87 18.11
C ALA A 172 21.46 1.37 19.36
N VAL A 173 21.10 0.17 19.86
CA VAL A 173 21.61 -0.39 21.13
C VAL A 173 22.55 -1.59 20.93
N ALA A 174 22.71 -2.06 19.70
CA ALA A 174 23.62 -3.14 19.32
C ALA A 174 25.01 -2.58 18.95
#